data_AF-A0A4D8XQ25-F1
#
_entry.id   AF-A0A4D8XQ25-F1
#
_cell.length_a   1.000
_cell.length_b   1.000
_cell.length_c   1.000
_cell.angle_alpha   90.00
_cell.angle_beta   90.00
_cell.angle_gamma   90.00
#
_symmetry.space_group_name_H-M   'P 1'
#
loop_
_entity.id
_entity.type
_entity.pdbx_description
1 polymer ?
#
loop_
_entity_poly.entity_id
_entity_poly.type
_entity_poly.pdbx_seq_one_letter_code
_entity_poly.pdbx_strand_id
1 'polypeptide(L)'
;MTKSFGWDTTESFMQHDVQEFSRVLMDDLENKMKGSEVEGTVERLFRGKMKNVLKCTQVEYESVREESFYDLQLTIKGVKDLKESFERYVAAEMLSGDNQYRTDDFGLQDAKKFATFEHFPPVLHVHLERYAFDMIAEATVKIHDRFEFPTEIDLGPYLSETSPDRSVPQNYWLHSVLVHAGDGHGGHYFVYIRHPSKPNCWYKFDDTKVTPCTQNEAIDENFGGYEAVSSEESNELYRSTGIKPYRYKKFTSAYLLVYIRKCDLDTVMAPVEESHVPEYLVNRIKRDDIAESRRRYERQQQFLNMTAKILTDESFKNYSGPDLCDPDSNDFVYKCRREANMEDICVDAIKTIDENSTSPPYYYGCDGYECYTLSPRRNKTIRPDIKLTELDSKTVGSYHSRIN
;
A
#
# COMPACT_ATOMS: atom_id res chain seq x y z
N MET A 1 2.37 -9.11 -4.43
CA MET A 1 1.29 -8.23 -4.91
C MET A 1 1.86 -7.03 -5.67
N THR A 2 2.62 -6.12 -5.06
CA THR A 2 3.20 -4.95 -5.77
C THR A 2 3.98 -5.33 -7.03
N LYS A 3 4.86 -6.35 -6.95
CA LYS A 3 5.58 -6.89 -8.11
C LYS A 3 4.69 -7.40 -9.25
N SER A 4 3.49 -7.92 -8.96
CA SER A 4 2.57 -8.41 -10.02
C SER A 4 1.85 -7.29 -10.74
N PHE A 5 1.75 -6.10 -10.12
CA PHE A 5 1.26 -4.87 -10.76
C PHE A 5 2.36 -4.12 -11.51
N GLY A 6 3.59 -4.66 -11.56
CA GLY A 6 4.73 -4.00 -12.18
C GLY A 6 5.33 -2.88 -11.34
N TRP A 7 4.80 -2.63 -10.14
CA TRP A 7 5.31 -1.58 -9.27
C TRP A 7 6.69 -1.93 -8.74
N ASP A 8 7.65 -1.06 -9.04
CA ASP A 8 9.01 -1.19 -8.53
C ASP A 8 9.09 -0.78 -7.04
N THR A 9 10.27 -0.94 -6.43
CA THR A 9 10.44 -0.56 -5.02
C THR A 9 10.17 0.92 -4.78
N THR A 10 10.49 1.80 -5.72
CA THR A 10 10.26 3.24 -5.61
C THR A 10 8.78 3.61 -5.71
N GLU A 11 8.04 3.00 -6.64
CA GLU A 11 6.59 3.16 -6.82
C GLU A 11 5.80 2.55 -5.66
N SER A 12 6.35 1.54 -4.97
CA SER A 12 5.76 0.99 -3.75
C SER A 12 5.83 1.94 -2.54
N PHE A 13 6.72 2.94 -2.58
CA PHE A 13 6.79 4.03 -1.60
C PHE A 13 6.03 5.28 -2.04
N MET A 14 5.53 5.35 -3.29
CA MET A 14 4.66 6.42 -3.73
C MET A 14 3.25 6.23 -3.17
N GLN A 15 2.65 7.31 -2.67
CA GLN A 15 1.27 7.28 -2.22
C GLN A 15 0.37 7.31 -3.46
N HIS A 16 -0.34 6.22 -3.71
CA HIS A 16 -1.35 6.11 -4.76
C HIS A 16 -2.72 6.46 -4.19
N ASP A 17 -3.59 6.99 -5.04
CA ASP A 17 -5.00 7.16 -4.69
C ASP A 17 -5.64 5.76 -4.54
N VAL A 18 -6.30 5.52 -3.41
CA VAL A 18 -6.97 4.24 -3.13
C VAL A 18 -8.03 3.92 -4.19
N GLN A 19 -8.70 4.93 -4.73
CA GLN A 19 -9.70 4.76 -5.78
C GLN A 19 -9.05 4.30 -7.09
N GLU A 20 -7.90 4.87 -7.46
CA GLU A 20 -7.14 4.46 -8.64
C GLU A 20 -6.69 2.99 -8.52
N PHE A 21 -6.08 2.62 -7.38
CA PHE A 21 -5.67 1.24 -7.15
C PHE A 21 -6.86 0.26 -7.19
N SER A 22 -7.99 0.64 -6.59
CA SER A 22 -9.21 -0.16 -6.57
C SER A 22 -9.72 -0.45 -7.98
N ARG A 23 -9.72 0.57 -8.86
CA ARG A 23 -10.12 0.42 -10.27
C ARG A 23 -9.14 -0.45 -11.06
N VAL A 24 -7.84 -0.21 -10.93
CA VAL A 24 -6.81 -1.03 -11.61
C VAL A 24 -6.91 -2.49 -11.20
N LEU A 25 -7.13 -2.76 -9.91
CA LEU A 25 -7.33 -4.12 -9.40
C LEU A 25 -8.61 -4.76 -9.96
N MET A 26 -9.73 -4.04 -9.94
CA MET A 26 -11.00 -4.55 -10.47
C MET A 26 -10.90 -4.84 -11.98
N ASP A 27 -10.28 -3.96 -12.75
CA ASP A 27 -10.09 -4.14 -14.20
C ASP A 27 -9.17 -5.35 -14.51
N ASP A 28 -8.07 -5.53 -13.76
CA ASP A 28 -7.18 -6.70 -13.93
C ASP A 28 -7.91 -8.01 -13.55
N LEU A 29 -8.69 -8.00 -12.47
CA LEU A 29 -9.49 -9.15 -12.05
C LEU A 29 -10.56 -9.49 -13.09
N GLU A 30 -11.30 -8.50 -13.59
CA GLU A 30 -12.33 -8.71 -14.59
C GLU A 30 -11.72 -9.31 -15.87
N ASN A 31 -10.59 -8.77 -16.33
CA ASN A 31 -9.90 -9.30 -17.51
C ASN A 31 -9.38 -10.73 -17.31
N LYS A 32 -8.90 -11.08 -16.11
CA LYS A 32 -8.46 -12.46 -15.79
C LYS A 32 -9.60 -13.45 -15.62
N MET A 33 -10.79 -12.98 -15.28
CA MET A 33 -11.99 -13.82 -15.13
C MET A 33 -12.70 -14.09 -16.47
N LYS A 34 -12.41 -13.33 -17.53
CA LYS A 34 -12.98 -13.56 -18.88
C LYS A 34 -12.64 -14.97 -19.39
N GLY A 35 -13.65 -15.70 -19.85
CA GLY A 35 -13.52 -17.08 -20.30
C GLY A 35 -13.44 -18.13 -19.18
N SER A 36 -13.64 -17.73 -17.92
CA SER A 36 -13.74 -18.65 -16.78
C SER A 36 -15.21 -18.83 -16.33
N GLU A 37 -15.46 -19.78 -15.44
CA GLU A 37 -16.80 -20.02 -14.87
C GLU A 37 -17.34 -18.84 -14.03
N VAL A 38 -16.46 -17.93 -13.60
CA VAL A 38 -16.79 -16.76 -12.76
C VAL A 38 -16.75 -15.44 -13.51
N GLU A 39 -16.77 -15.48 -14.84
CA GLU A 39 -16.86 -14.29 -15.69
C GLU A 39 -18.03 -13.37 -15.28
N GLY A 40 -17.80 -12.05 -15.31
CA GLY A 40 -18.82 -11.06 -14.95
C GLY A 40 -19.09 -10.91 -13.44
N THR A 41 -18.35 -11.60 -12.57
CA THR A 41 -18.54 -11.46 -11.12
C THR A 41 -18.26 -10.05 -10.61
N VAL A 42 -17.20 -9.40 -11.10
CA VAL A 42 -16.85 -8.02 -10.73
C VAL A 42 -17.96 -7.05 -11.17
N GLU A 43 -18.42 -7.15 -12.42
CA GLU A 43 -19.52 -6.34 -12.92
C GLU A 43 -20.79 -6.54 -12.08
N ARG A 44 -21.17 -7.79 -11.80
CA ARG A 44 -22.39 -8.10 -11.04
C ARG A 44 -22.37 -7.54 -9.61
N LEU A 45 -21.20 -7.44 -8.98
CA LEU A 45 -21.08 -6.98 -7.60
C LEU A 45 -20.92 -5.46 -7.47
N PHE A 46 -20.22 -4.82 -8.41
CA PHE A 46 -19.75 -3.43 -8.26
C PHE A 46 -20.28 -2.48 -9.34
N ARG A 47 -20.78 -2.97 -10.48
CA ARG A 47 -21.20 -2.11 -11.60
C ARG A 47 -22.60 -1.54 -11.38
N GLY A 48 -22.68 -0.23 -11.26
CA GLY A 48 -23.93 0.54 -11.37
C GLY A 48 -24.13 1.12 -12.77
N LYS A 49 -25.33 1.66 -13.00
CA LYS A 49 -25.71 2.36 -14.24
C LYS A 49 -26.40 3.67 -13.93
N MET A 50 -26.06 4.70 -14.70
CA MET A 50 -26.68 6.02 -14.63
C MET A 50 -26.90 6.62 -16.01
N LYS A 51 -27.82 7.57 -16.10
CA LYS A 51 -28.12 8.36 -17.29
C LYS A 51 -27.79 9.82 -17.04
N ASN A 52 -26.92 10.36 -17.88
CA ASN A 52 -26.66 11.79 -17.99
C ASN A 52 -27.62 12.37 -19.02
N VAL A 53 -28.53 13.22 -18.57
CA VAL A 53 -29.56 13.84 -19.40
C VAL A 53 -29.26 15.32 -19.55
N LEU A 54 -29.26 15.78 -20.80
CA LEU A 54 -29.11 17.18 -21.16
C LEU A 54 -30.34 17.63 -21.96
N LYS A 55 -31.06 18.62 -21.45
CA LYS A 55 -32.26 19.18 -22.09
C LYS A 55 -32.06 20.65 -22.39
N CYS A 56 -32.14 21.03 -23.66
CA CYS A 56 -32.12 22.43 -24.05
C CYS A 56 -33.40 23.13 -23.57
N THR A 57 -33.28 24.40 -23.19
CA THR A 57 -34.40 25.18 -22.64
C THR A 57 -35.18 25.92 -23.72
N GLN A 58 -34.51 26.30 -24.81
CA GLN A 58 -35.06 27.13 -25.88
C GLN A 58 -35.44 26.32 -27.13
N VAL A 59 -34.92 25.10 -27.27
CA VAL A 59 -35.17 24.20 -28.40
C VAL A 59 -35.56 22.82 -27.88
N GLU A 60 -36.38 22.09 -28.64
CA GLU A 60 -36.79 20.73 -28.33
C GLU A 60 -35.67 19.74 -28.69
N TYR A 61 -34.60 19.80 -27.91
CA TYR A 61 -33.43 18.92 -28.04
C TYR A 61 -33.10 18.29 -26.69
N GLU A 62 -33.00 16.97 -26.69
CA GLU A 62 -32.61 16.16 -25.54
C GLU A 62 -31.50 15.18 -25.94
N SER A 63 -30.43 15.16 -25.16
CA SER A 63 -29.35 14.19 -25.28
C SER A 63 -29.31 13.35 -24.02
N VAL A 64 -29.43 12.03 -24.17
CA VAL A 64 -29.33 11.05 -23.08
C VAL A 64 -28.11 10.18 -23.33
N ARG A 65 -27.21 10.12 -22.34
CA ARG A 65 -26.03 9.25 -22.37
C ARG A 65 -26.08 8.28 -21.20
N GLU A 66 -26.04 6.99 -21.51
CA GLU A 66 -25.91 5.94 -20.51
C GLU A 66 -24.44 5.72 -20.16
N GLU A 67 -24.14 5.68 -18.87
CA GLU A 67 -22.80 5.45 -18.33
C GLU A 67 -22.86 4.39 -17.22
N SER A 68 -21.80 3.60 -17.13
CA SER A 68 -21.61 2.64 -16.03
C SER A 68 -20.55 3.16 -15.07
N PHE A 69 -20.70 2.84 -13.79
CA PHE A 69 -19.76 3.23 -12.76
C PHE A 69 -19.45 2.04 -11.83
N TYR A 70 -18.25 2.00 -11.27
CA TYR A 70 -17.85 1.03 -10.23
C TYR A 70 -17.70 1.71 -8.85
N ASP A 71 -17.54 3.03 -8.86
CA ASP A 71 -17.48 3.90 -7.69
C ASP A 71 -18.22 5.21 -7.98
N LEU A 72 -18.77 5.82 -6.93
CA LEU A 72 -19.39 7.15 -6.99
C LEU A 72 -18.50 8.18 -6.31
N GLN A 73 -18.09 9.18 -7.07
CA GLN A 73 -17.36 10.34 -6.55
C GLN A 73 -18.37 11.38 -6.09
N LEU A 74 -18.39 11.62 -4.78
CA LEU A 74 -19.33 12.54 -4.16
C LEU A 74 -18.58 13.77 -3.62
N THR A 75 -19.06 14.94 -4.03
CA THR A 75 -18.48 16.19 -3.58
C THR A 75 -18.79 16.41 -2.10
N ILE A 76 -17.79 16.82 -1.33
CA ILE A 76 -17.95 17.12 0.10
C ILE A 76 -17.89 18.62 0.40
N LYS A 77 -17.43 19.43 -0.55
CA LYS A 77 -17.24 20.87 -0.33
C LYS A 77 -18.60 21.57 -0.30
N GLY A 78 -18.89 22.19 0.84
CA GLY A 78 -20.14 22.96 1.01
C GLY A 78 -21.39 22.12 1.23
N VAL A 79 -21.26 20.81 1.48
CA VAL A 79 -22.35 19.91 1.89
C VAL A 79 -22.03 19.30 3.25
N LYS A 80 -23.07 19.00 4.04
CA LYS A 80 -22.92 18.57 5.44
C LYS A 80 -22.87 17.06 5.60
N ASP A 81 -23.57 16.35 4.74
CA ASP A 81 -23.76 14.91 4.86
C ASP A 81 -23.87 14.20 3.51
N LEU A 82 -23.86 12.87 3.57
CA LEU A 82 -23.97 12.01 2.41
C LEU A 82 -25.27 12.22 1.62
N LYS A 83 -26.37 12.50 2.30
CA LYS A 83 -27.69 12.68 1.67
C LYS A 83 -27.72 13.95 0.82
N GLU A 84 -27.24 15.06 1.36
CA GLU A 84 -27.12 16.34 0.66
C GLU A 84 -26.16 16.22 -0.55
N SER A 85 -25.10 15.43 -0.43
CA SER A 85 -24.20 15.16 -1.56
C SER A 85 -24.88 14.36 -2.69
N PHE A 86 -25.68 13.33 -2.37
CA PHE A 86 -26.48 12.63 -3.37
C PHE A 86 -27.56 13.53 -4.00
N GLU A 87 -28.23 14.37 -3.21
CA GLU A 87 -29.21 15.35 -3.71
C GLU A 87 -28.53 16.33 -4.69
N ARG A 88 -27.32 16.79 -4.37
CA ARG A 88 -26.52 17.64 -5.25
C ARG A 88 -26.07 16.91 -6.51
N TYR A 89 -25.75 15.61 -6.42
CA TYR A 89 -25.34 14.80 -7.56
C TYR A 89 -26.44 14.67 -8.62
N VAL A 90 -27.70 14.49 -8.19
CA VAL A 90 -28.85 14.39 -9.10
C VAL A 90 -29.50 15.74 -9.43
N ALA A 91 -29.03 16.83 -8.80
CA ALA A 91 -29.57 18.16 -9.04
C ALA A 91 -29.28 18.61 -10.48
N ALA A 92 -30.23 19.35 -11.06
CA ALA A 92 -30.03 19.93 -12.38
C ALA A 92 -29.13 21.16 -12.34
N GLU A 93 -28.05 21.10 -13.11
CA GLU A 93 -27.14 22.20 -13.36
C GLU A 93 -27.58 22.95 -14.62
N MET A 94 -27.57 24.29 -14.55
CA MET A 94 -27.84 25.13 -15.71
C MET A 94 -26.54 25.47 -16.42
N LEU A 95 -26.47 25.14 -17.70
CA LEU A 95 -25.43 25.51 -18.65
C LEU A 95 -25.89 26.77 -19.38
N SER A 96 -25.38 27.94 -18.97
CA SER A 96 -25.73 29.23 -19.57
C SER A 96 -24.52 30.17 -19.65
N GLY A 97 -24.66 31.27 -20.40
CA GLY A 97 -23.59 32.23 -20.62
C GLY A 97 -22.38 31.61 -21.31
N ASP A 98 -21.19 31.75 -20.73
CA ASP A 98 -19.95 31.20 -21.30
C ASP A 98 -19.92 29.66 -21.31
N ASN A 99 -20.81 29.00 -20.54
CA ASN A 99 -20.88 27.55 -20.42
C ASN A 99 -22.02 26.92 -21.25
N GLN A 100 -22.55 27.63 -22.27
CA GLN A 100 -23.60 27.12 -23.14
C GLN A 100 -23.24 25.81 -23.84
N TYR A 101 -24.22 24.92 -24.00
CA TYR A 101 -24.04 23.64 -24.69
C TYR A 101 -24.08 23.84 -26.21
N ARG A 102 -23.08 23.31 -26.93
CA ARG A 102 -23.09 23.32 -28.39
C ARG A 102 -23.83 22.10 -28.92
N THR A 103 -25.00 22.34 -29.50
CA THR A 103 -25.75 21.36 -30.30
C THR A 103 -25.26 21.36 -31.74
N ASP A 104 -25.40 20.23 -32.43
CA ASP A 104 -25.02 20.11 -33.84
C ASP A 104 -25.95 20.94 -34.75
N ASP A 105 -27.26 20.93 -34.48
CA ASP A 105 -28.28 21.55 -35.33
C ASP A 105 -28.61 23.01 -34.95
N PHE A 106 -28.49 23.40 -33.67
CA PHE A 106 -28.98 24.68 -33.15
C PHE A 106 -27.87 25.57 -32.55
N GLY A 107 -26.60 25.18 -32.69
CA GLY A 107 -25.47 25.94 -32.15
C GLY A 107 -25.44 25.97 -30.61
N LEU A 108 -24.96 27.09 -30.04
CA LEU A 108 -24.86 27.29 -28.59
C LEU A 108 -26.24 27.53 -27.97
N GLN A 109 -26.59 26.75 -26.97
CA GLN A 109 -27.91 26.75 -26.33
C GLN A 109 -27.78 26.67 -24.82
N ASP A 110 -28.69 27.36 -24.13
CA ASP A 110 -28.86 27.19 -22.69
C ASP A 110 -29.50 25.81 -22.42
N ALA A 111 -28.88 25.00 -21.58
CA ALA A 111 -29.32 23.64 -21.32
C ALA A 111 -29.30 23.30 -19.84
N LYS A 112 -30.21 22.42 -19.41
CA LYS A 112 -30.18 21.79 -18.09
C LYS A 112 -29.52 20.42 -18.20
N LYS A 113 -28.47 20.20 -17.42
CA LYS A 113 -27.76 18.92 -17.32
C LYS A 113 -28.04 18.31 -15.95
N PHE A 114 -28.42 17.05 -15.90
CA PHE A 114 -28.62 16.32 -14.64
C PHE A 114 -28.32 14.84 -14.83
N ALA A 115 -27.97 14.16 -13.73
CA ALA A 115 -27.76 12.72 -13.70
C ALA A 115 -28.93 12.02 -13.00
N THR A 116 -29.26 10.81 -13.46
CA THR A 116 -30.26 9.94 -12.83
C THR A 116 -29.71 8.53 -12.72
N PHE A 117 -29.91 7.87 -11.58
CA PHE A 117 -29.45 6.50 -11.39
C PHE A 117 -30.46 5.51 -11.95
N GLU A 118 -29.98 4.51 -12.68
CA GLU A 118 -30.81 3.42 -13.19
C GLU A 118 -30.67 2.16 -12.34
N HIS A 119 -29.43 1.83 -11.97
CA HIS A 119 -29.09 0.63 -11.21
C HIS A 119 -28.00 0.97 -10.20
N PHE A 120 -28.21 0.61 -8.93
CA PHE A 120 -27.13 0.59 -7.95
C PHE A 120 -26.57 -0.84 -7.82
N PRO A 121 -25.26 -1.00 -7.60
CA PRO A 121 -24.65 -2.31 -7.41
C PRO A 121 -24.91 -2.89 -6.01
N PRO A 122 -24.84 -4.21 -5.81
CA PRO A 122 -24.90 -4.83 -4.47
C PRO A 122 -23.86 -4.27 -3.50
N VAL A 123 -22.64 -4.00 -3.97
CA VAL A 123 -21.55 -3.36 -3.21
C VAL A 123 -21.27 -2.00 -3.82
N LEU A 124 -21.54 -0.94 -3.05
CA LEU A 124 -21.38 0.44 -3.48
C LEU A 124 -20.13 1.05 -2.85
N HIS A 125 -19.19 1.45 -3.71
CA HIS A 125 -18.05 2.28 -3.34
C HIS A 125 -18.42 3.75 -3.47
N VAL A 126 -18.32 4.50 -2.37
CA VAL A 126 -18.55 5.95 -2.33
C VAL A 126 -17.23 6.62 -1.98
N HIS A 127 -16.63 7.26 -2.98
CA HIS A 127 -15.43 8.06 -2.85
C HIS A 127 -15.81 9.49 -2.43
N LEU A 128 -15.25 9.94 -1.32
CA LEU A 128 -15.46 11.29 -0.82
C LEU A 128 -14.37 12.18 -1.43
N GLU A 129 -14.77 13.16 -2.23
CA GLU A 129 -13.86 14.07 -2.95
C GLU A 129 -13.17 15.04 -1.98
N ARG A 130 -12.28 14.50 -1.14
CA ARG A 130 -11.53 15.23 -0.12
C ARG A 130 -10.30 15.93 -0.65
N TYR A 131 -10.01 15.86 -1.94
CA TYR A 131 -8.91 16.59 -2.55
C TYR A 131 -9.49 17.49 -3.63
N ALA A 132 -9.17 18.79 -3.53
CA ALA A 132 -9.58 19.77 -4.51
C ALA A 132 -8.40 20.68 -4.83
N PHE A 133 -8.34 21.15 -6.07
CA PHE A 133 -7.37 22.14 -6.46
C PHE A 133 -7.75 23.51 -5.88
N ASP A 134 -6.86 24.09 -5.09
CA ASP A 134 -7.01 25.45 -4.58
C ASP A 134 -6.29 26.41 -5.52
N MET A 135 -7.05 27.25 -6.22
CA MET A 135 -6.52 28.23 -7.17
C MET A 135 -5.64 29.30 -6.49
N ILE A 136 -5.83 29.58 -5.21
CA ILE A 136 -5.03 30.58 -4.48
C ILE A 136 -3.70 29.97 -4.06
N ALA A 137 -3.72 28.73 -3.58
CA ALA A 137 -2.51 28.02 -3.18
C ALA A 137 -1.76 27.38 -4.36
N GLU A 138 -2.37 27.37 -5.55
CA GLU A 138 -1.88 26.71 -6.78
C GLU A 138 -1.51 25.24 -6.54
N ALA A 139 -2.22 24.56 -5.64
CA ALA A 139 -1.92 23.20 -5.21
C ALA A 139 -3.19 22.40 -4.87
N THR A 140 -3.08 21.07 -4.97
CA THR A 140 -4.13 20.16 -4.49
C THR A 140 -4.11 20.12 -2.97
N VAL A 141 -5.22 20.52 -2.34
CA VAL A 141 -5.36 20.56 -0.89
C VAL A 141 -6.39 19.56 -0.42
N LYS A 142 -6.14 18.98 0.76
CA LYS A 142 -7.11 18.13 1.44
C LYS A 142 -8.20 18.99 2.09
N ILE A 143 -9.45 18.63 1.85
CA ILE A 143 -10.65 19.19 2.47
C ILE A 143 -10.93 18.38 3.75
N HIS A 144 -10.78 19.06 4.88
CA HIS A 144 -11.03 18.48 6.20
C HIS A 144 -12.37 18.91 6.77
N ASP A 145 -13.26 19.45 5.95
CA ASP A 145 -14.60 19.84 6.39
C ASP A 145 -15.32 18.63 6.99
N ARG A 146 -16.15 18.91 7.99
CA ARG A 146 -16.95 17.88 8.64
C ARG A 146 -18.02 17.41 7.67
N PHE A 147 -18.01 16.12 7.38
CA PHE A 147 -18.95 15.47 6.47
C PHE A 147 -19.49 14.20 7.13
N GLU A 148 -20.79 14.18 7.39
CA GLU A 148 -21.45 13.05 8.05
C GLU A 148 -21.85 11.97 7.04
N PHE A 149 -21.69 10.71 7.42
CA PHE A 149 -22.18 9.58 6.66
C PHE A 149 -22.90 8.61 7.62
N PRO A 150 -24.14 8.22 7.30
CA PRO A 150 -24.94 7.41 8.19
C PRO A 150 -24.51 5.94 8.14
N THR A 151 -24.84 5.18 9.19
CA THR A 151 -24.65 3.73 9.14
C THR A 151 -25.54 3.09 8.09
N GLU A 152 -26.75 3.62 7.87
CA GLU A 152 -27.70 3.13 6.88
C GLU A 152 -28.17 4.26 5.97
N ILE A 153 -28.32 3.97 4.68
CA ILE A 153 -28.81 4.93 3.70
C ILE A 153 -29.82 4.25 2.77
N ASP A 154 -30.92 4.94 2.49
CA ASP A 154 -31.87 4.53 1.45
C ASP A 154 -31.57 5.31 0.17
N LEU A 155 -31.18 4.59 -0.88
CA LEU A 155 -30.86 5.17 -2.18
C LEU A 155 -32.03 5.10 -3.16
N GLY A 156 -33.16 4.52 -2.77
CA GLY A 156 -34.36 4.39 -3.59
C GLY A 156 -34.87 5.71 -4.17
N PRO A 157 -34.86 6.82 -3.41
CA PRO A 157 -35.31 8.12 -3.91
C PRO A 157 -34.49 8.67 -5.09
N TYR A 158 -33.23 8.24 -5.26
CA TYR A 158 -32.34 8.72 -6.32
C TYR A 158 -32.43 7.89 -7.62
N LEU A 159 -33.19 6.79 -7.60
CA LEU A 159 -33.47 5.99 -8.79
C LEU A 159 -34.46 6.71 -9.72
N SER A 160 -34.17 6.66 -11.01
CA SER A 160 -35.05 7.06 -12.10
C SER A 160 -36.44 6.43 -11.94
N GLU A 161 -37.48 7.17 -12.31
CA GLU A 161 -38.87 6.70 -12.29
C GLU A 161 -39.10 5.47 -13.17
N THR A 162 -38.28 5.32 -14.21
CA THR A 162 -38.33 4.21 -15.17
C THR A 162 -37.42 3.04 -14.79
N SER A 163 -36.70 3.13 -13.67
CA SER A 163 -35.78 2.06 -13.24
C SER A 163 -36.57 0.78 -12.88
N PRO A 164 -36.14 -0.39 -13.38
CA PRO A 164 -36.73 -1.68 -13.01
C PRO A 164 -36.52 -2.00 -11.52
N ASP A 165 -35.49 -1.42 -10.90
CA ASP A 165 -35.06 -1.73 -9.54
C ASP A 165 -35.82 -0.94 -8.46
N ARG A 166 -36.77 -0.09 -8.85
CA ARG A 166 -37.69 0.58 -7.90
C ARG A 166 -38.52 -0.41 -7.07
N SER A 167 -38.70 -1.62 -7.58
CA SER A 167 -39.39 -2.70 -6.87
C SER A 167 -38.51 -3.36 -5.79
N VAL A 168 -37.19 -3.19 -5.88
CA VAL A 168 -36.22 -3.78 -4.96
C VAL A 168 -35.84 -2.75 -3.89
N PRO A 169 -35.86 -3.11 -2.59
CA PRO A 169 -35.41 -2.20 -1.52
C PRO A 169 -33.96 -1.78 -1.72
N GLN A 170 -33.74 -0.47 -1.86
CA GLN A 170 -32.40 0.12 -2.04
C GLN A 170 -31.80 0.62 -0.72
N ASN A 171 -32.02 -0.15 0.35
CA ASN A 171 -31.44 0.13 1.66
C ASN A 171 -30.04 -0.46 1.74
N TYR A 172 -29.07 0.41 1.98
CA TYR A 172 -27.66 0.07 2.06
C TYR A 172 -27.16 0.18 3.49
N TRP A 173 -26.21 -0.68 3.82
CA TRP A 173 -25.60 -0.74 5.14
C TRP A 173 -24.09 -0.52 5.05
N LEU A 174 -23.58 0.45 5.81
CA LEU A 174 -22.16 0.79 5.85
C LEU A 174 -21.33 -0.40 6.33
N HIS A 175 -20.49 -0.94 5.46
CA HIS A 175 -19.67 -2.11 5.74
C HIS A 175 -18.25 -1.72 6.18
N SER A 176 -17.62 -0.77 5.49
CA SER A 176 -16.27 -0.32 5.84
C SER A 176 -16.07 1.18 5.61
N VAL A 177 -15.18 1.76 6.41
CA VAL A 177 -14.77 3.15 6.37
C VAL A 177 -13.25 3.17 6.21
N LEU A 178 -12.77 3.51 5.02
CA LEU A 178 -11.34 3.73 4.78
C LEU A 178 -11.02 5.16 5.17
N VAL A 179 -9.98 5.32 5.97
CA VAL A 179 -9.61 6.59 6.60
C VAL A 179 -8.21 6.98 6.17
N HIS A 180 -8.04 8.26 5.88
CA HIS A 180 -6.74 8.86 5.61
C HIS A 180 -6.38 9.86 6.71
N ALA A 181 -5.28 9.60 7.41
CA ALA A 181 -4.69 10.50 8.41
C ALA A 181 -3.46 11.19 7.82
N GLY A 182 -3.57 12.48 7.51
CA GLY A 182 -2.51 13.24 6.85
C GLY A 182 -3.07 14.31 5.92
N ASP A 183 -2.24 14.75 4.97
CA ASP A 183 -2.55 15.82 4.02
C ASP A 183 -2.33 15.39 2.54
N GLY A 184 -2.07 16.33 1.62
CA GLY A 184 -1.80 16.01 0.21
C GLY A 184 -0.37 15.55 -0.09
N HIS A 185 0.57 15.72 0.84
CA HIS A 185 1.99 15.39 0.66
C HIS A 185 2.39 14.10 1.38
N GLY A 186 1.57 13.66 2.32
CA GLY A 186 1.75 12.39 2.99
C GLY A 186 0.69 12.13 4.03
N GLY A 187 0.38 10.85 4.21
CA GLY A 187 -0.36 10.37 5.35
C GLY A 187 -0.33 8.87 5.50
N HIS A 188 -1.22 8.40 6.37
CA HIS A 188 -1.39 7.01 6.77
C HIS A 188 -2.80 6.55 6.46
N TYR A 189 -2.93 5.38 5.84
CA TYR A 189 -4.21 4.77 5.50
C TYR A 189 -4.49 3.62 6.45
N PHE A 190 -5.71 3.56 6.95
CA PHE A 190 -6.22 2.43 7.73
C PHE A 190 -7.72 2.28 7.48
N VAL A 191 -8.31 1.15 7.87
CA VAL A 191 -9.71 0.86 7.58
C VAL A 191 -10.45 0.34 8.81
N TYR A 192 -11.66 0.83 9.02
CA TYR A 192 -12.63 0.23 9.93
C TYR A 192 -13.54 -0.70 9.14
N ILE A 193 -13.67 -1.94 9.58
CA ILE A 193 -14.55 -2.93 8.97
C ILE A 193 -15.52 -3.44 10.01
N ARG A 194 -16.80 -3.45 9.65
CA ARG A 194 -17.85 -4.00 10.49
C ARG A 194 -17.94 -5.50 10.29
N HIS A 195 -18.13 -6.22 11.39
CA HIS A 195 -18.34 -7.66 11.34
C HIS A 195 -19.63 -8.00 10.57
N PRO A 196 -19.58 -8.89 9.56
CA PRO A 196 -20.74 -9.21 8.72
C PRO A 196 -21.95 -9.72 9.51
N SER A 197 -21.74 -10.65 10.44
CA SER A 197 -22.81 -11.27 11.24
C SER A 197 -23.12 -10.56 12.57
N LYS A 198 -22.37 -9.50 12.94
CA LYS A 198 -22.49 -8.82 14.23
C LYS A 198 -22.51 -7.30 14.00
N PRO A 199 -23.69 -6.72 13.77
CA PRO A 199 -23.79 -5.36 13.28
C PRO A 199 -23.26 -4.27 14.22
N ASN A 200 -23.09 -4.56 15.51
CA ASN A 200 -22.54 -3.62 16.48
C ASN A 200 -21.03 -3.85 16.75
N CYS A 201 -20.39 -4.78 16.03
CA CYS A 201 -18.97 -5.08 16.20
C CYS A 201 -18.15 -4.48 15.05
N TRP A 202 -17.25 -3.56 15.40
CA TRP A 202 -16.31 -2.95 14.48
C TRP A 202 -14.88 -3.33 14.84
N TYR A 203 -14.03 -3.38 13.83
CA TYR A 203 -12.60 -3.63 13.97
C TYR A 203 -11.82 -2.61 13.17
N LYS A 204 -10.79 -2.04 13.79
CA LYS A 204 -9.79 -1.20 13.14
C LYS A 204 -8.67 -2.09 12.62
N PHE A 205 -8.42 -2.03 11.32
CA PHE A 205 -7.29 -2.66 10.63
C PHE A 205 -6.27 -1.58 10.32
N ASP A 206 -5.19 -1.58 11.09
CA ASP A 206 -4.10 -0.61 11.03
C ASP A 206 -2.81 -1.39 10.78
N ASP A 207 -2.48 -1.57 9.50
CA ASP A 207 -1.41 -2.42 8.99
C ASP A 207 -1.41 -3.83 9.60
N THR A 208 -0.43 -4.13 10.45
CA THR A 208 -0.24 -5.43 11.10
C THR A 208 -1.11 -5.62 12.34
N LYS A 209 -1.86 -4.59 12.77
CA LYS A 209 -2.64 -4.60 14.01
C LYS A 209 -4.12 -4.56 13.69
N VAL A 210 -4.85 -5.51 14.27
CA VAL A 210 -6.31 -5.53 14.24
C VAL A 210 -6.83 -5.40 15.67
N THR A 211 -7.64 -4.37 15.92
CA THR A 211 -8.19 -4.08 17.25
C THR A 211 -9.69 -3.87 17.18
N PRO A 212 -10.48 -4.40 18.13
CA PRO A 212 -11.89 -4.06 18.21
C PRO A 212 -12.06 -2.56 18.49
N CYS A 213 -13.11 -1.96 17.94
CA CYS A 213 -13.45 -0.57 18.16
C CYS A 213 -14.98 -0.39 18.25
N THR A 214 -15.39 0.77 18.72
CA THR A 214 -16.79 1.19 18.79
C THR A 214 -17.25 1.76 17.45
N GLN A 215 -18.58 1.82 17.26
CA GLN A 215 -19.16 2.48 16.10
C GLN A 215 -18.81 3.97 16.03
N ASN A 216 -18.70 4.64 17.18
CA ASN A 216 -18.31 6.05 17.26
C ASN A 216 -16.89 6.28 16.72
N GLU A 217 -15.93 5.44 17.10
CA GLU A 217 -14.55 5.48 16.59
C GLU A 217 -14.49 5.19 15.07
N ALA A 218 -15.36 4.30 14.58
CA ALA A 218 -15.39 3.92 13.16
C ALA A 218 -16.10 4.95 12.27
N ILE A 219 -17.09 5.69 12.79
CA ILE A 219 -17.97 6.57 12.00
C ILE A 219 -17.76 8.04 12.42
N ASP A 220 -18.26 8.42 13.59
CA ASP A 220 -18.38 9.81 14.03
C ASP A 220 -17.04 10.53 14.15
N GLU A 221 -16.01 9.84 14.63
CA GLU A 221 -14.66 10.39 14.73
C GLU A 221 -13.99 10.65 13.37
N ASN A 222 -14.51 10.02 12.31
CA ASN A 222 -13.97 10.10 10.94
C ASN A 222 -14.77 11.06 10.04
N PHE A 223 -15.73 11.82 10.56
CA PHE A 223 -16.40 12.88 9.81
C PHE A 223 -15.45 14.02 9.40
N GLY A 224 -14.34 14.19 10.12
CA GLY A 224 -13.42 15.31 9.98
C GLY A 224 -13.89 16.54 10.78
N GLY A 225 -13.55 17.72 10.29
CA GLY A 225 -13.85 19.01 10.91
C GLY A 225 -12.73 19.52 11.81
N TYR A 226 -13.14 20.26 12.83
CA TYR A 226 -12.24 20.88 13.79
C TYR A 226 -12.54 20.33 15.18
N GLU A 227 -11.50 19.96 15.90
CA GLU A 227 -11.59 19.57 17.29
C GLU A 227 -11.53 20.83 18.16
N ALA A 228 -12.54 20.98 19.02
CA ALA A 228 -12.50 21.99 20.06
C ALA A 228 -11.65 21.47 21.22
N VAL A 229 -10.79 22.33 21.77
CA VAL A 229 -10.14 22.05 23.07
C VAL A 229 -11.23 21.77 24.11
N SER A 230 -10.97 20.84 25.02
CA SER A 230 -11.90 20.46 26.09
C SER A 230 -12.52 21.71 26.75
N SER A 231 -13.82 21.66 27.08
CA SER A 231 -14.55 22.82 27.62
C SER A 231 -13.97 23.36 28.92
N GLU A 232 -13.24 22.54 29.68
CA GLU A 232 -12.60 22.94 30.93
C GLU A 232 -11.30 23.73 30.68
N GLU A 233 -10.38 23.21 29.86
CA GLU A 233 -9.13 23.90 29.50
C GLU A 233 -9.41 25.14 28.65
N SER A 234 -10.41 25.07 27.76
CA SER A 234 -10.86 26.18 26.93
C SER A 234 -11.43 27.34 27.76
N ASN A 235 -12.18 27.04 28.83
CA ASN A 235 -12.75 28.07 29.69
C ASN A 235 -11.69 28.70 30.60
N GLU A 236 -10.71 27.93 31.05
CA GLU A 236 -9.62 28.41 31.90
C GLU A 236 -8.64 29.29 31.13
N LEU A 237 -8.29 28.91 29.89
CA LEU A 237 -7.47 29.72 28.99
C LEU A 237 -8.18 31.02 28.55
N TYR A 238 -9.47 30.96 28.22
CA TYR A 238 -10.25 32.15 27.87
C TYR A 238 -10.41 33.11 29.06
N ARG A 239 -10.66 32.58 30.27
CA ARG A 239 -10.75 33.39 31.51
C ARG A 239 -9.42 34.04 31.89
N SER A 240 -8.29 33.38 31.61
CA SER A 240 -6.95 33.88 32.00
C SER A 240 -6.30 34.80 30.98
N THR A 241 -6.55 34.62 29.68
CA THR A 241 -5.85 35.36 28.61
C THR A 241 -6.76 36.16 27.69
N GLY A 242 -8.09 35.94 27.73
CA GLY A 242 -9.04 36.53 26.78
C GLY A 242 -8.93 36.01 25.34
N ILE A 243 -8.03 35.05 25.09
CA ILE A 243 -7.80 34.44 23.78
C ILE A 243 -8.84 33.35 23.56
N LYS A 244 -9.60 33.42 22.45
CA LYS A 244 -10.54 32.35 22.08
C LYS A 244 -9.76 31.03 21.88
N PRO A 245 -10.28 29.90 22.38
CA PRO A 245 -9.64 28.60 22.22
C PRO A 245 -9.39 28.30 20.74
N TYR A 246 -8.13 27.97 20.43
CA TYR A 246 -7.73 27.60 19.08
C TYR A 246 -8.36 26.24 18.73
N ARG A 247 -9.13 26.17 17.64
CA ARG A 247 -9.68 24.90 17.14
C ARG A 247 -8.64 24.23 16.25
N TYR A 248 -8.21 23.03 16.62
CA TYR A 248 -7.26 22.29 15.80
C TYR A 248 -8.00 21.54 14.68
N LYS A 249 -7.48 21.64 13.46
CA LYS A 249 -8.02 20.95 12.29
C LYS A 249 -7.78 19.45 12.45
N LYS A 250 -8.80 18.61 12.29
CA LYS A 250 -8.60 17.16 12.27
C LYS A 250 -7.94 16.76 10.96
N PHE A 251 -6.79 16.08 11.05
CA PHE A 251 -6.07 15.58 9.86
C PHE A 251 -6.52 14.17 9.44
N THR A 252 -7.37 13.54 10.25
CA THR A 252 -7.96 12.22 10.04
C THR A 252 -9.40 12.36 9.59
N SER A 253 -9.74 11.75 8.46
CA SER A 253 -11.11 11.73 7.96
C SER A 253 -11.34 10.55 7.01
N ALA A 254 -12.60 10.10 6.92
CA ALA A 254 -13.01 9.08 5.99
C ALA A 254 -12.80 9.54 4.54
N TYR A 255 -12.33 8.63 3.70
CA TYR A 255 -11.94 8.89 2.32
C TYR A 255 -12.75 8.04 1.33
N LEU A 256 -12.93 6.75 1.63
CA LEU A 256 -13.76 5.84 0.85
C LEU A 256 -14.71 5.10 1.80
N LEU A 257 -15.99 5.09 1.47
CA LEU A 257 -17.01 4.34 2.18
C LEU A 257 -17.46 3.17 1.32
N VAL A 258 -17.64 2.00 1.94
CA VAL A 258 -18.21 0.82 1.28
C VAL A 258 -19.54 0.51 1.92
N TYR A 259 -20.59 0.49 1.12
CA TYR A 259 -21.93 0.12 1.52
C TYR A 259 -22.36 -1.17 0.82
N ILE A 260 -23.15 -2.00 1.51
CA ILE A 260 -23.71 -3.23 0.94
C ILE A 260 -25.22 -3.18 1.01
N ARG A 261 -25.90 -3.52 -0.08
CA ARG A 261 -27.36 -3.58 -0.12
C ARG A 261 -27.85 -4.65 0.85
N LYS A 262 -28.81 -4.31 1.71
CA LYS A 262 -29.31 -5.19 2.77
C LYS A 262 -29.88 -6.52 2.24
N CYS A 263 -30.61 -6.50 1.12
CA CYS A 263 -31.16 -7.73 0.55
C CYS A 263 -30.11 -8.65 -0.08
N ASP A 264 -28.94 -8.10 -0.45
CA ASP A 264 -27.85 -8.86 -1.07
C ASP A 264 -26.81 -9.31 -0.03
N LEU A 265 -26.95 -8.89 1.24
CA LEU A 265 -25.96 -9.10 2.30
C LEU A 265 -25.61 -10.58 2.49
N ASP A 266 -26.60 -11.46 2.53
CA ASP A 266 -26.38 -12.90 2.74
C ASP A 266 -25.61 -13.55 1.57
N THR A 267 -25.78 -13.01 0.36
CA THR A 267 -25.06 -13.49 -0.83
C THR A 267 -23.64 -12.94 -0.88
N VAL A 268 -23.47 -11.64 -0.60
CA VAL A 268 -22.17 -10.96 -0.65
C VAL A 268 -21.27 -11.39 0.51
N MET A 269 -21.84 -11.63 1.69
CA MET A 269 -21.13 -11.99 2.93
C MET A 269 -21.30 -13.47 3.30
N ALA A 270 -21.55 -14.32 2.31
CA ALA A 270 -21.62 -15.76 2.51
C ALA A 270 -20.31 -16.29 3.16
N PRO A 271 -20.40 -17.22 4.12
CA PRO A 271 -19.22 -17.77 4.77
C PRO A 271 -18.34 -18.51 3.75
N VAL A 272 -17.04 -18.23 3.78
CA VAL A 272 -16.05 -18.92 2.95
C VAL A 272 -15.45 -20.07 3.75
N GLU A 273 -15.71 -21.30 3.29
CA GLU A 273 -15.12 -22.52 3.84
C GLU A 273 -13.81 -22.88 3.13
N GLU A 274 -12.96 -23.68 3.78
CA GLU A 274 -11.71 -24.18 3.18
C GLU A 274 -11.96 -25.02 1.92
N SER A 275 -13.12 -25.67 1.84
CA SER A 275 -13.56 -26.48 0.70
C SER A 275 -13.75 -25.66 -0.59
N HIS A 276 -14.03 -24.36 -0.48
CA HIS A 276 -14.19 -23.45 -1.61
C HIS A 276 -12.85 -23.08 -2.27
N VAL A 277 -11.71 -23.33 -1.60
CA VAL A 277 -10.39 -23.02 -2.14
C VAL A 277 -9.84 -24.24 -2.89
N PRO A 278 -9.60 -24.14 -4.21
CA PRO A 278 -9.05 -25.25 -4.97
C PRO A 278 -7.74 -25.80 -4.41
N GLU A 279 -7.63 -27.13 -4.30
CA GLU A 279 -6.49 -27.79 -3.67
C GLU A 279 -5.15 -27.47 -4.35
N TYR A 280 -5.16 -27.28 -5.67
CA TYR A 280 -3.94 -26.92 -6.42
C TYR A 280 -3.38 -25.55 -5.99
N LEU A 281 -4.23 -24.60 -5.58
CA LEU A 281 -3.79 -23.30 -5.06
C LEU A 281 -3.17 -23.46 -3.68
N VAL A 282 -3.82 -24.22 -2.79
CA VAL A 282 -3.29 -24.52 -1.45
C VAL A 282 -1.90 -25.16 -1.56
N ASN A 283 -1.76 -26.16 -2.42
CA ASN A 283 -0.49 -26.85 -2.64
C ASN A 283 0.56 -25.94 -3.27
N ARG A 284 0.18 -25.02 -4.18
CA ARG A 284 1.09 -24.04 -4.77
C ARG A 284 1.61 -23.05 -3.71
N ILE A 285 0.72 -22.46 -2.91
CA ILE A 285 1.09 -21.50 -1.85
C ILE A 285 2.03 -22.16 -0.83
N LYS A 286 1.72 -23.39 -0.38
CA LYS A 286 2.61 -24.15 0.51
C LYS A 286 4.01 -24.34 -0.06
N ARG A 287 4.13 -24.64 -1.35
CA ARG A 287 5.45 -24.78 -2.01
C ARG A 287 6.18 -23.44 -2.06
N ASP A 288 5.47 -22.36 -2.38
CA ASP A 288 6.03 -21.01 -2.43
C ASP A 288 6.53 -20.57 -1.04
N ASP A 289 5.77 -20.83 0.02
CA ASP A 289 6.16 -20.54 1.42
C ASP A 289 7.42 -21.31 1.86
N ILE A 290 7.49 -22.61 1.52
CA ILE A 290 8.67 -23.44 1.82
C ILE A 290 9.89 -22.90 1.06
N ALA A 291 9.74 -22.53 -0.21
CA ALA A 291 10.81 -21.98 -1.02
C ALA A 291 11.27 -20.60 -0.48
N GLU A 292 10.35 -19.74 -0.08
CA GLU A 292 10.67 -18.45 0.53
C GLU A 292 11.38 -18.60 1.88
N SER A 293 10.89 -19.52 2.73
CA SER A 293 11.52 -19.84 4.01
C SER A 293 12.95 -20.36 3.82
N ARG A 294 13.17 -21.23 2.82
CA ARG A 294 14.51 -21.71 2.44
C ARG A 294 15.42 -20.57 2.00
N ARG A 295 14.95 -19.69 1.12
CA ARG A 295 15.72 -18.51 0.66
C ARG A 295 16.06 -17.57 1.81
N ARG A 296 15.12 -17.35 2.75
CA ARG A 296 15.35 -16.54 3.95
C ARG A 296 16.42 -17.15 4.84
N TYR A 297 16.35 -18.46 5.06
CA TYR A 297 17.37 -19.21 5.80
C TYR A 297 18.74 -19.13 5.11
N GLU A 298 18.81 -19.35 3.80
CA GLU A 298 20.05 -19.22 3.02
C GLU A 298 20.65 -17.81 3.10
N ARG A 299 19.84 -16.75 3.00
CA ARG A 299 20.31 -15.36 3.19
C ARG A 299 20.82 -15.12 4.60
N GLN A 300 20.14 -15.65 5.62
CA GLN A 300 20.61 -15.55 7.01
C GLN A 300 21.94 -16.29 7.19
N GLN A 301 22.09 -17.47 6.60
CA GLN A 301 23.35 -18.22 6.58
C GLN A 301 24.44 -17.47 5.80
N GLN A 302 24.13 -16.83 4.68
CA GLN A 302 25.07 -15.98 3.95
C GLN A 302 25.50 -14.76 4.78
N PHE A 303 24.58 -14.16 5.54
CA PHE A 303 24.90 -13.04 6.43
C PHE A 303 25.78 -13.46 7.62
N LEU A 304 25.62 -14.69 8.12
CA LEU A 304 26.41 -15.23 9.23
C LEU A 304 27.79 -15.75 8.79
N ASN A 305 27.93 -16.12 7.52
CA ASN A 305 29.18 -16.59 6.95
C ASN A 305 29.94 -15.45 6.27
N MET A 306 31.26 -15.59 6.20
CA MET A 306 32.14 -14.70 5.49
C MET A 306 33.13 -15.52 4.69
N THR A 307 33.61 -14.95 3.61
CA THR A 307 34.60 -15.56 2.75
C THR A 307 35.95 -14.88 3.00
N ALA A 308 36.91 -15.63 3.52
CA ALA A 308 38.29 -15.20 3.65
C ALA A 308 39.07 -15.67 2.42
N LYS A 309 39.75 -14.74 1.74
CA LYS A 309 40.73 -15.07 0.71
C LYS A 309 42.08 -15.27 1.38
N ILE A 310 42.75 -16.35 1.02
CA ILE A 310 44.03 -16.74 1.61
C ILE A 310 45.06 -16.72 0.50
N LEU A 311 46.16 -16.02 0.76
CA LEU A 311 47.24 -15.87 -0.21
C LEU A 311 48.45 -16.61 0.31
N THR A 312 49.09 -17.35 -0.59
CA THR A 312 50.32 -18.07 -0.32
C THR A 312 51.47 -17.47 -1.13
N ASP A 313 52.69 -17.89 -0.85
CA ASP A 313 53.87 -17.48 -1.63
C ASP A 313 53.76 -17.85 -3.11
N GLU A 314 53.00 -18.89 -3.46
CA GLU A 314 52.72 -19.25 -4.86
C GLU A 314 51.77 -18.25 -5.52
N SER A 315 50.75 -17.77 -4.80
CA SER A 315 49.85 -16.72 -5.28
C SER A 315 50.60 -15.42 -5.61
N PHE A 316 51.69 -15.12 -4.89
CA PHE A 316 52.54 -13.97 -5.19
C PHE A 316 53.44 -14.18 -6.41
N LYS A 317 53.97 -15.39 -6.61
CA LYS A 317 54.87 -15.72 -7.73
C LYS A 317 54.17 -15.60 -9.09
N ASN A 318 52.86 -15.85 -9.13
CA ASN A 318 52.08 -15.88 -10.36
C ASN A 318 51.54 -14.50 -10.79
N TYR A 319 51.76 -13.44 -10.01
CA TYR A 319 51.22 -12.10 -10.29
C TYR A 319 52.30 -11.10 -10.71
N SER A 320 52.04 -10.37 -11.80
CA SER A 320 52.97 -9.39 -12.38
C SER A 320 52.48 -7.94 -12.31
N GLY A 321 51.48 -7.65 -11.47
CA GLY A 321 50.90 -6.31 -11.32
C GLY A 321 51.55 -5.45 -10.23
N PRO A 322 51.01 -4.25 -9.94
CA PRO A 322 51.62 -3.28 -9.02
C PRO A 322 51.46 -3.61 -7.52
N ASP A 323 50.53 -4.50 -7.16
CA ASP A 323 50.33 -4.99 -5.79
C ASP A 323 50.82 -6.44 -5.62
N LEU A 324 50.58 -7.05 -4.46
CA LEU A 324 51.16 -8.37 -4.13
C LEU A 324 50.50 -9.54 -4.85
N CYS A 325 49.20 -9.45 -5.16
CA CYS A 325 48.46 -10.49 -5.84
C CYS A 325 47.36 -9.87 -6.72
N ASP A 326 46.77 -10.68 -7.60
CA ASP A 326 45.55 -10.30 -8.30
C ASP A 326 44.38 -10.30 -7.30
N PRO A 327 43.72 -9.15 -7.05
CA PRO A 327 42.56 -9.09 -6.15
C PRO A 327 41.39 -9.96 -6.61
N ASP A 328 41.31 -10.29 -7.91
CA ASP A 328 40.27 -11.13 -8.50
C ASP A 328 40.66 -12.62 -8.58
N SER A 329 41.88 -13.00 -8.18
CA SER A 329 42.26 -14.41 -8.05
C SER A 329 41.38 -15.15 -7.05
N ASN A 330 41.09 -16.41 -7.36
CA ASN A 330 40.29 -17.35 -6.56
C ASN A 330 41.15 -18.50 -5.99
N ASP A 331 42.47 -18.31 -5.91
CA ASP A 331 43.44 -19.39 -5.66
C ASP A 331 43.13 -20.16 -4.37
N PHE A 332 42.80 -19.48 -3.27
CA PHE A 332 42.29 -20.11 -2.05
C PHE A 332 41.20 -19.27 -1.37
N VAL A 333 39.98 -19.80 -1.38
CA VAL A 333 38.79 -19.13 -0.85
C VAL A 333 38.21 -19.99 0.29
N TYR A 334 38.31 -19.51 1.52
CA TYR A 334 37.82 -20.21 2.71
C TYR A 334 36.55 -19.58 3.25
N LYS A 335 35.48 -20.38 3.41
CA LYS A 335 34.21 -19.91 3.96
C LYS A 335 34.15 -20.20 5.46
N CYS A 336 34.06 -19.15 6.26
CA CYS A 336 34.05 -19.23 7.72
C CYS A 336 32.83 -18.53 8.33
N ARG A 337 32.52 -18.79 9.59
CA ARG A 337 31.51 -18.01 10.33
C ARG A 337 32.12 -16.70 10.81
N ARG A 338 31.32 -15.63 10.84
CA ARG A 338 31.77 -14.32 11.35
C ARG A 338 32.23 -14.34 12.81
N GLU A 339 31.68 -15.26 13.61
CA GLU A 339 31.99 -15.43 15.03
C GLU A 339 33.21 -16.32 15.29
N ALA A 340 33.73 -17.00 14.27
CA ALA A 340 34.91 -17.84 14.43
C ALA A 340 36.14 -16.97 14.77
N ASN A 341 37.02 -17.54 15.59
CA ASN A 341 38.28 -16.91 15.95
C ASN A 341 39.20 -16.89 14.72
N MET A 342 39.95 -15.81 14.58
CA MET A 342 40.94 -15.64 13.49
C MET A 342 42.01 -16.74 13.50
N GLU A 343 42.39 -17.23 14.69
CA GLU A 343 43.38 -18.29 14.85
C GLU A 343 42.88 -19.64 14.32
N ASP A 344 41.68 -20.05 14.73
CA ASP A 344 41.04 -21.30 14.28
C ASP A 344 40.92 -21.35 12.75
N ILE A 345 40.66 -20.20 12.12
CA ILE A 345 40.56 -20.11 10.66
C ILE A 345 41.91 -20.23 9.96
N CYS A 346 42.98 -19.64 10.48
CA CYS A 346 44.33 -19.82 9.93
C CYS A 346 44.74 -21.30 10.04
N VAL A 347 44.48 -21.95 11.18
CA VAL A 347 44.77 -23.38 11.37
C VAL A 347 44.00 -24.26 10.38
N ASP A 348 42.69 -24.08 10.25
CA ASP A 348 41.88 -24.91 9.34
C ASP A 348 42.15 -24.60 7.86
N ALA A 349 42.48 -23.35 7.53
CA ALA A 349 42.91 -22.98 6.21
C ALA A 349 44.25 -23.62 5.81
N ILE A 350 45.24 -23.60 6.71
CA ILE A 350 46.55 -24.23 6.47
C ILE A 350 46.36 -25.71 6.19
N LYS A 351 45.57 -26.42 7.01
CA LYS A 351 45.23 -27.84 6.76
C LYS A 351 44.62 -28.05 5.37
N THR A 352 43.70 -27.17 4.97
CA THR A 352 43.05 -27.26 3.65
C THR A 352 44.02 -27.02 2.49
N ILE A 353 45.03 -26.16 2.67
CA ILE A 353 46.07 -25.89 1.66
C ILE A 353 47.06 -27.06 1.57
N ASP A 354 47.46 -27.61 2.72
CA ASP A 354 48.35 -28.77 2.80
C ASP A 354 47.71 -30.02 2.18
N GLU A 355 46.40 -30.24 2.36
CA GLU A 355 45.66 -31.36 1.75
C GLU A 355 45.53 -31.25 0.23
N ASN A 356 45.51 -30.03 -0.33
CA ASN A 356 45.38 -29.78 -1.77
C ASN A 356 46.74 -29.67 -2.49
N SER A 357 47.85 -29.67 -1.76
CA SER A 357 49.19 -29.57 -2.32
C SER A 357 49.75 -30.97 -2.64
N THR A 358 50.30 -31.17 -3.84
CA THR A 358 50.94 -32.43 -4.29
C THR A 358 52.26 -32.78 -3.59
N SER A 359 52.68 -31.97 -2.62
CA SER A 359 53.90 -32.16 -1.84
C SER A 359 53.58 -32.97 -0.58
N PRO A 360 54.47 -33.87 -0.11
CA PRO A 360 54.21 -34.68 1.07
C PRO A 360 53.85 -33.76 2.25
N PRO A 361 52.90 -34.15 3.12
CA PRO A 361 52.45 -33.30 4.22
C PRO A 361 53.67 -33.01 5.07
N TYR A 362 54.13 -31.75 5.05
CA TYR A 362 55.20 -31.33 5.93
C TYR A 362 54.63 -31.48 7.34
N TYR A 363 55.15 -32.47 8.08
CA TYR A 363 54.86 -32.75 9.49
C TYR A 363 55.45 -31.64 10.40
N TYR A 364 55.18 -30.38 10.08
CA TYR A 364 55.25 -29.31 11.04
C TYR A 364 53.81 -29.06 11.48
N GLY A 365 53.56 -29.07 12.78
CA GLY A 365 52.30 -28.51 13.28
C GLY A 365 52.13 -27.07 12.79
N CYS A 366 51.05 -26.42 13.18
CA CYS A 366 50.77 -25.01 12.86
C CYS A 366 51.95 -24.04 13.15
N ASP A 367 52.97 -24.47 13.88
CA ASP A 367 54.23 -23.78 14.21
C ASP A 367 55.13 -23.43 13.00
N GLY A 368 54.90 -24.00 11.80
CA GLY A 368 55.71 -23.74 10.61
C GLY A 368 55.27 -22.55 9.74
N TYR A 369 54.08 -22.01 9.98
CA TYR A 369 53.47 -20.98 9.14
C TYR A 369 53.27 -19.67 9.91
N GLU A 370 53.60 -18.54 9.28
CA GLU A 370 53.30 -17.22 9.82
C GLU A 370 52.14 -16.58 9.05
N CYS A 371 50.95 -16.58 9.65
CA CYS A 371 49.78 -15.95 9.05
C CYS A 371 49.75 -14.44 9.34
N TYR A 372 49.60 -13.62 8.30
CA TYR A 372 49.45 -12.16 8.38
C TYR A 372 48.12 -11.71 7.78
N THR A 373 47.54 -10.65 8.34
CA THR A 373 46.39 -9.97 7.73
C THR A 373 46.85 -8.98 6.67
N LEU A 374 45.98 -8.73 5.68
CA LEU A 374 46.22 -7.74 4.63
C LEU A 374 45.31 -6.54 4.83
N SER A 375 45.90 -5.36 4.95
CA SER A 375 45.18 -4.10 5.17
C SER A 375 45.42 -3.11 4.02
N PRO A 376 44.39 -2.40 3.55
CA PRO A 376 44.54 -1.30 2.60
C PRO A 376 45.21 -0.10 3.27
N ARG A 377 46.17 0.51 2.57
CA ARG A 377 46.89 1.71 3.00
C ARG A 377 46.30 2.96 2.33
N ARG A 378 46.62 4.15 2.88
CA ARG A 378 46.13 5.46 2.37
C ARG A 378 46.46 5.71 0.89
N ASN A 379 47.53 5.12 0.38
CA ASN A 379 47.95 5.21 -1.02
C ASN A 379 47.27 4.16 -1.93
N LYS A 380 46.19 3.52 -1.47
CA LYS A 380 45.43 2.49 -2.20
C LYS A 380 46.22 1.22 -2.54
N THR A 381 47.24 0.88 -1.75
CA THR A 381 47.96 -0.41 -1.83
C THR A 381 47.53 -1.34 -0.72
N ILE A 382 47.47 -2.65 -0.99
CA ILE A 382 47.15 -3.68 0.02
C ILE A 382 48.45 -4.40 0.42
N ARG A 383 48.74 -4.45 1.72
CA ARG A 383 49.99 -5.04 2.24
C ARG A 383 49.78 -5.80 3.55
N PRO A 384 50.68 -6.75 3.89
CA PRO A 384 50.73 -7.37 5.20
C PRO A 384 50.81 -6.31 6.30
N ASP A 385 50.03 -6.50 7.35
CA ASP A 385 49.84 -5.54 8.43
C ASP A 385 50.13 -6.16 9.79
N ILE A 386 49.22 -6.97 10.33
CA ILE A 386 49.33 -7.52 11.69
C ILE A 386 49.47 -9.05 11.63
N LYS A 387 50.37 -9.59 12.45
CA LYS A 387 50.51 -11.04 12.62
C LYS A 387 49.29 -11.59 13.37
N LEU A 388 48.73 -12.71 12.90
CA LEU A 388 47.48 -13.24 13.46
C LEU A 388 47.58 -13.64 14.94
N THR A 389 48.75 -14.06 15.41
CA THR A 389 49.04 -14.35 16.83
C THR A 389 48.99 -13.10 17.73
N GLU A 390 49.02 -11.89 17.17
CA GLU A 390 48.88 -10.64 17.92
C GLU A 390 47.42 -10.17 18.02
N LEU A 391 46.50 -10.86 17.32
CA LEU A 391 45.07 -10.55 17.27
C LEU A 391 44.23 -11.44 18.19
N ASP A 392 44.86 -12.16 19.13
CA ASP A 392 44.24 -13.07 20.09
C ASP A 392 42.89 -12.54 20.60
N SER A 393 41.87 -13.40 20.55
CA SER A 393 40.47 -13.19 20.96
C SER A 393 39.55 -12.37 20.03
N LYS A 394 39.99 -11.96 18.83
CA LYS A 394 39.12 -11.26 17.86
C LYS A 394 38.43 -12.21 16.89
N THR A 395 37.14 -12.00 16.69
CA THR A 395 36.37 -12.72 15.67
C THR A 395 36.60 -12.10 14.29
N VAL A 396 36.43 -12.90 13.23
CA VAL A 396 36.69 -12.43 11.86
C VAL A 396 35.74 -11.30 11.46
N GLY A 397 34.48 -11.35 11.92
CA GLY A 397 33.53 -10.27 11.73
C GLY A 397 34.00 -8.96 12.37
N SER A 398 34.53 -9.00 13.59
CA SER A 398 35.04 -7.81 14.28
C SER A 398 36.25 -7.18 13.58
N TYR A 399 37.12 -8.02 12.99
CA TYR A 399 38.28 -7.56 12.24
C TYR A 399 37.88 -6.93 10.90
N HIS A 400 36.99 -7.58 10.14
CA HIS A 400 36.49 -7.07 8.87
C HIS A 400 35.81 -5.70 9.01
N SER A 401 35.02 -5.49 10.07
CA SER A 401 34.35 -4.21 10.35
C SER A 401 35.28 -3.08 10.81
N ARG A 402 36.55 -3.36 11.12
CA ARG A 402 37.54 -2.34 11.49
C ARG A 402 38.32 -1.79 10.29
N ILE A 403 38.42 -2.58 9.23
CA ILE A 403 39.23 -2.29 8.04
C ILE A 403 38.43 -1.59 6.95
N ASN A 404 37.15 -1.92 6.83
CA ASN A 404 36.18 -1.24 5.99
C ASN A 404 35.41 -0.22 6.81
#